data_AF-A0AAV0XAC5-F1
#
_entry.id   AF-A0AAV0XAC5-F1
#
_cell.length_a   1.000
_cell.length_b   1.000
_cell.length_c   1.000
_cell.angle_alpha   90.00
_cell.angle_beta   90.00
_cell.angle_gamma   90.00
#
_symmetry.space_group_name_H-M   'P 1'
#
loop_
_entity.id
_entity.type
_entity.pdbx_description
1 polymer ?
#
loop_
_entity_poly.entity_id
_entity_poly.type
_entity_poly.pdbx_seq_one_letter_code
_entity_poly.pdbx_strand_id
1 'polypeptide(L)'
;MMGDIFACIEPELIGFIQYHERMDSTYSMAVLVRLGRHVMSANDTGSFLSMTYGSALVHVKRNYDKLMHAHLKSIQEVRIIKKSKCGILPFVANFEYFAKTAEQIFKETERRTDLDKWYLKLLTVMFETIHSIASEHPKTPSEVIRMVVGEYHGRGVKKGLDHLYKKVEKHLSEEENLLQVVWRAMQEEFIQQYKYIEDLIQRCYPGSMIS
;
A
#
# COMPACT_ATOMS: atom_id res chain seq x y z
N MET A 1 -37.79 17.80 14.57
CA MET A 1 -36.54 18.33 13.94
C MET A 1 -36.18 17.43 12.75
N MET A 2 -35.23 17.82 11.89
CA MET A 2 -34.84 17.02 10.70
C MET A 2 -34.48 15.56 11.05
N GLY A 3 -33.86 15.32 12.22
CA GLY A 3 -33.54 13.97 12.69
C GLY A 3 -34.74 13.08 12.98
N ASP A 4 -35.90 13.63 13.34
CA ASP A 4 -37.11 12.83 13.61
C ASP A 4 -37.81 12.44 12.30
N ILE A 5 -37.79 13.34 11.31
CA ILE A 5 -38.44 13.14 10.01
C ILE A 5 -37.60 12.19 9.14
N PHE A 6 -36.27 12.28 9.24
CA PHE A 6 -35.33 11.57 8.39
C PHE A 6 -34.47 10.54 9.12
N ALA A 7 -34.94 10.04 10.28
CA ALA A 7 -34.23 9.05 11.09
C ALA A 7 -33.83 7.78 10.32
N CYS A 8 -34.54 7.46 9.23
CA CYS A 8 -34.26 6.29 8.39
C CYS A 8 -33.06 6.47 7.44
N ILE A 9 -32.61 7.71 7.14
CA ILE A 9 -31.59 7.94 6.11
C ILE A 9 -30.27 7.26 6.48
N GLU A 10 -29.82 7.41 7.73
CA GLU A 10 -28.56 6.81 8.19
C GLU A 10 -28.55 5.27 8.11
N PRO A 11 -29.53 4.54 8.69
CA PRO A 11 -29.54 3.08 8.60
C PRO A 11 -29.69 2.57 7.17
N GLU A 12 -30.49 3.24 6.31
CA GLU A 12 -30.64 2.86 4.90
C GLU A 12 -29.33 3.09 4.12
N LEU A 13 -28.63 4.20 4.36
CA LEU A 13 -27.33 4.48 3.76
C LEU A 13 -26.28 3.43 4.18
N ILE A 14 -26.23 3.10 5.47
CA ILE A 14 -25.32 2.05 5.98
C ILE A 14 -25.68 0.70 5.37
N GLY A 15 -26.97 0.36 5.28
CA GLY A 15 -27.46 -0.87 4.66
C GLY A 15 -27.05 -0.98 3.19
N PHE A 16 -27.19 0.12 2.43
CA PHE A 16 -26.77 0.21 1.04
C PHE A 16 -25.26 -0.02 0.85
N ILE A 17 -24.44 0.62 1.70
CA ILE A 17 -22.98 0.46 1.69
C ILE A 17 -22.60 -0.99 1.99
N GLN A 18 -23.19 -1.57 3.03
CA GLN A 18 -22.91 -2.95 3.43
C GLN A 18 -23.34 -3.97 2.38
N TYR A 19 -24.46 -3.75 1.69
CA TYR A 19 -24.92 -4.62 0.62
C TYR A 19 -23.87 -4.72 -0.49
N HIS A 20 -23.35 -3.58 -0.97
CA HIS A 20 -22.33 -3.56 -2.02
C HIS A 20 -21.00 -4.13 -1.57
N GLU A 21 -20.59 -3.86 -0.32
CA GLU A 21 -19.36 -4.41 0.23
C GLU A 21 -19.39 -5.94 0.34
N ARG A 22 -20.55 -6.53 0.62
CA ARG A 22 -20.71 -8.00 0.61
C ARG A 22 -20.57 -8.60 -0.79
N MET A 23 -20.88 -7.84 -1.83
CA MET A 23 -20.69 -8.28 -3.21
C MET A 23 -19.23 -8.14 -3.64
N ASP A 24 -18.60 -7.02 -3.31
CA ASP A 24 -17.19 -6.77 -3.58
C ASP A 24 -16.61 -5.84 -2.49
N SER A 25 -15.66 -6.35 -1.72
CA SER A 25 -15.08 -5.61 -0.61
C SER A 25 -14.26 -4.39 -1.06
N THR A 26 -13.84 -4.32 -2.34
CA THR A 26 -13.14 -3.18 -2.91
C THR A 26 -14.02 -1.91 -2.97
N TYR A 27 -15.34 -2.05 -2.91
CA TYR A 27 -16.26 -0.90 -2.80
C TYR A 27 -15.95 -0.03 -1.58
N SER A 28 -15.44 -0.61 -0.49
CA SER A 28 -15.04 0.15 0.71
C SER A 28 -14.01 1.24 0.41
N MET A 29 -13.08 1.02 -0.53
CA MET A 29 -12.10 2.02 -0.98
C MET A 29 -12.77 3.18 -1.71
N ALA A 30 -13.65 2.88 -2.66
CA ALA A 30 -14.33 3.89 -3.48
C ALA A 30 -15.27 4.76 -2.64
N VAL A 31 -16.03 4.14 -1.73
CA VAL A 31 -16.92 4.86 -0.81
C VAL A 31 -16.11 5.71 0.17
N LEU A 32 -14.97 5.23 0.67
CA LEU A 32 -14.10 6.00 1.57
C LEU A 32 -13.64 7.31 0.91
N VAL A 33 -13.17 7.23 -0.33
CA VAL A 33 -12.72 8.42 -1.09
C VAL A 33 -13.88 9.38 -1.36
N ARG A 34 -15.01 8.86 -1.87
CA ARG A 34 -16.15 9.71 -2.26
C ARG A 34 -16.81 10.38 -1.07
N LEU A 35 -17.15 9.59 -0.05
CA LEU A 35 -17.79 10.11 1.16
C LEU A 35 -16.83 10.99 1.95
N GLY A 36 -15.54 10.60 2.00
CA GLY A 36 -14.49 11.40 2.61
C GLY A 36 -14.38 12.79 1.98
N ARG A 37 -14.34 12.89 0.65
CA ARG A 37 -14.33 14.17 -0.05
C ARG A 37 -15.57 15.00 0.27
N HIS A 38 -16.76 14.39 0.24
CA HIS A 38 -18.01 15.09 0.51
C HIS A 38 -18.03 15.71 1.91
N VAL A 39 -17.70 14.92 2.94
CA VAL A 39 -17.62 15.38 4.33
C VAL A 39 -16.58 16.49 4.50
N MET A 40 -15.41 16.38 3.85
CA MET A 40 -14.37 17.41 3.92
C MET A 40 -14.72 18.72 3.21
N SER A 41 -15.62 18.67 2.22
CA SER A 41 -16.07 19.86 1.47
C SER A 41 -17.30 20.55 2.08
N ALA A 42 -17.86 20.03 3.17
CA ALA A 42 -19.10 20.54 3.75
C ALA A 42 -18.87 21.86 4.53
N ASN A 43 -19.61 22.91 4.17
CA ASN A 43 -19.53 24.21 4.85
C ASN A 43 -20.28 24.24 6.19
N ASP A 44 -21.42 23.55 6.29
CA ASP A 44 -22.22 23.44 7.52
C ASP A 44 -22.01 22.06 8.16
N THR A 45 -20.93 21.94 8.95
CA THR A 45 -20.53 20.68 9.59
C THR A 45 -21.47 20.23 10.70
N GLY A 46 -22.35 21.12 11.20
CA GLY A 46 -23.34 20.81 12.24
C GLY A 46 -24.69 20.35 11.70
N SER A 47 -24.92 20.43 10.39
CA SER A 47 -26.19 20.01 9.79
C SER A 47 -26.48 18.52 10.01
N PHE A 48 -27.76 18.16 10.02
CA PHE A 48 -28.20 16.76 10.13
C PHE A 48 -27.50 15.86 9.10
N LEU A 49 -27.45 16.28 7.83
CA LEU A 49 -26.81 15.51 6.77
C LEU A 49 -25.29 15.41 6.96
N SER A 50 -24.61 16.49 7.37
CA SER A 50 -23.18 16.45 7.66
C SER A 50 -22.85 15.49 8.78
N MET A 51 -23.66 15.46 9.84
CA MET A 51 -23.50 14.52 10.96
C MET A 51 -23.78 13.07 10.51
N THR A 52 -24.84 12.83 9.73
CA THR A 52 -25.15 11.51 9.17
C THR A 52 -24.04 10.99 8.25
N TYR A 53 -23.51 11.83 7.35
CA TYR A 53 -22.41 11.44 6.47
C TYR A 53 -21.10 11.26 7.24
N GLY A 54 -20.84 12.06 8.28
CA GLY A 54 -19.70 11.87 9.18
C GLY A 54 -19.75 10.52 9.89
N SER A 55 -20.90 10.14 10.43
CA SER A 55 -21.13 8.83 11.04
C SER A 55 -20.91 7.69 10.03
N ALA A 56 -21.56 7.78 8.86
CA ALA A 56 -21.40 6.79 7.79
C ALA A 56 -19.93 6.66 7.33
N LEU A 57 -19.17 7.75 7.29
CA LEU A 57 -17.75 7.75 6.92
C LEU A 57 -16.90 6.97 7.93
N VAL A 58 -17.21 7.04 9.22
CA VAL A 58 -16.55 6.21 10.25
C VAL A 58 -16.80 4.73 10.00
N HIS A 59 -18.05 4.35 9.67
CA HIS A 59 -18.38 2.97 9.31
C HIS A 59 -17.62 2.49 8.07
N VAL A 60 -17.57 3.31 7.02
CA VAL A 60 -16.83 3.02 5.79
C VAL A 60 -15.33 2.87 6.06
N LYS A 61 -14.74 3.75 6.89
CA LYS A 61 -13.32 3.66 7.25
C LYS A 61 -13.00 2.35 7.98
N ARG A 62 -13.85 1.93 8.90
CA ARG A 62 -13.72 0.63 9.58
C ARG A 62 -13.76 -0.54 8.60
N ASN A 63 -14.62 -0.47 7.60
CA ASN A 63 -14.75 -1.50 6.57
C ASN A 63 -13.55 -1.54 5.62
N TYR A 64 -13.05 -0.37 5.21
CA TYR A 64 -11.77 -0.25 4.51
C TYR A 64 -10.61 -0.86 5.32
N ASP A 65 -10.53 -0.57 6.62
CA ASP A 65 -9.48 -1.17 7.45
C ASP A 65 -9.65 -2.69 7.56
N LYS A 66 -10.87 -3.22 7.65
CA LYS A 66 -11.12 -4.68 7.62
C LYS A 66 -10.65 -5.30 6.31
N LEU A 67 -10.90 -4.67 5.16
CA LEU A 67 -10.37 -5.11 3.86
C LEU A 67 -8.84 -5.20 3.89
N MET A 68 -8.17 -4.16 4.40
CA MET A 68 -6.70 -4.13 4.44
C MET A 68 -6.11 -5.19 5.37
N HIS A 69 -6.74 -5.41 6.53
CA HIS A 69 -6.35 -6.51 7.42
C HIS A 69 -6.56 -7.88 6.77
N ALA A 70 -7.60 -8.05 5.95
CA ALA A 70 -7.82 -9.31 5.22
C ALA A 70 -6.70 -9.57 4.21
N HIS A 71 -6.23 -8.55 3.47
CA HIS A 71 -5.05 -8.67 2.61
C HIS A 71 -3.79 -9.03 3.42
N LEU A 72 -3.55 -8.35 4.54
CA LEU A 72 -2.40 -8.62 5.41
C LEU A 72 -2.41 -10.07 5.91
N LYS A 73 -3.57 -10.53 6.41
CA LYS A 73 -3.77 -11.91 6.87
C LYS A 73 -3.52 -12.93 5.74
N SER A 74 -3.98 -12.63 4.53
CA SER A 74 -3.77 -13.52 3.36
C SER A 74 -2.29 -13.70 2.99
N ILE A 75 -1.45 -12.70 3.28
CA ILE A 75 0.00 -12.79 3.09
C ILE A 75 0.60 -13.67 4.20
N GLN A 76 0.27 -13.41 5.46
CA GLN A 76 0.83 -14.13 6.61
C GLN A 76 0.45 -15.61 6.65
N GLU A 77 -0.77 -15.95 6.26
CA GLU A 77 -1.31 -17.31 6.32
C GLU A 77 -1.08 -18.10 5.01
N VAL A 78 -0.18 -17.62 4.14
CA VAL A 78 0.12 -18.27 2.87
C VAL A 78 0.61 -19.71 3.08
N ARG A 79 -0.02 -20.67 2.40
CA ARG A 79 0.39 -22.07 2.43
C ARG A 79 1.34 -22.35 1.27
N ILE A 80 2.52 -22.88 1.60
CA ILE A 80 3.57 -23.16 0.61
C ILE A 80 3.58 -24.62 0.18
N ILE A 81 3.60 -24.84 -1.13
CA ILE A 81 3.69 -26.17 -1.72
C ILE A 81 5.16 -26.59 -1.80
N LYS A 82 5.61 -27.44 -0.86
CA LYS A 82 7.03 -27.87 -0.76
C LYS A 82 7.46 -28.94 -1.80
N LYS A 83 6.54 -29.44 -2.62
CA LYS A 83 6.79 -30.58 -3.54
C LYS A 83 7.53 -30.18 -4.82
N SER A 84 7.37 -28.93 -5.27
CA SER A 84 7.94 -28.38 -6.51
C SER A 84 8.65 -27.05 -6.24
N LYS A 85 9.36 -26.49 -7.23
CA LYS A 85 9.87 -25.11 -7.16
C LYS A 85 8.71 -24.13 -6.94
N CYS A 86 8.98 -23.02 -6.25
CA CYS A 86 8.01 -21.95 -6.06
C CYS A 86 7.83 -21.19 -7.38
N GLY A 87 6.59 -21.05 -7.83
CA GLY A 87 6.20 -20.04 -8.82
C GLY A 87 5.98 -18.67 -8.17
N ILE A 88 5.34 -17.76 -8.90
CA ILE A 88 4.88 -16.48 -8.32
C ILE A 88 3.98 -16.78 -7.13
N LEU A 89 4.28 -16.17 -5.98
CA LEU A 89 3.52 -16.39 -4.76
C LEU A 89 2.10 -15.79 -4.93
N PRO A 90 1.03 -16.49 -4.53
CA PRO A 90 -0.34 -16.03 -4.76
C PRO A 90 -0.61 -14.62 -4.24
N PHE A 91 -0.07 -14.26 -3.07
CA PHE A 91 -0.25 -12.93 -2.51
C PHE A 91 0.45 -11.83 -3.31
N VAL A 92 1.53 -12.13 -4.04
CA VAL A 92 2.21 -11.16 -4.92
C VAL A 92 1.32 -10.84 -6.13
N ALA A 93 0.75 -11.85 -6.77
CA ALA A 93 -0.18 -11.67 -7.88
C ALA A 93 -1.47 -10.94 -7.43
N ASN A 94 -2.01 -11.30 -6.27
CA ASN A 94 -3.19 -10.65 -5.71
C ASN A 94 -2.91 -9.18 -5.34
N PHE A 95 -1.71 -8.88 -4.82
CA PHE A 95 -1.32 -7.51 -4.50
C PHE A 95 -1.23 -6.63 -5.75
N GLU A 96 -0.71 -7.15 -6.87
CA GLU A 96 -0.67 -6.40 -8.15
C GLU A 96 -2.08 -5.97 -8.60
N TYR A 97 -3.04 -6.91 -8.60
CA TYR A 97 -4.43 -6.62 -8.96
C TYR A 97 -5.07 -5.59 -8.02
N PHE A 98 -4.87 -5.78 -6.71
CA PHE A 98 -5.34 -4.88 -5.68
C PHE A 98 -4.75 -3.46 -5.85
N ALA A 99 -3.42 -3.36 -5.99
CA ALA A 99 -2.71 -2.10 -6.11
C ALA A 99 -3.15 -1.32 -7.36
N LYS A 100 -3.34 -1.99 -8.49
CA LYS A 100 -3.87 -1.34 -9.71
C LYS A 100 -5.22 -0.67 -9.46
N THR A 101 -6.11 -1.35 -8.75
CA THR A 101 -7.45 -0.82 -8.42
C THR A 101 -7.36 0.31 -7.40
N ALA A 102 -6.57 0.12 -6.34
CA ALA A 102 -6.38 1.13 -5.29
C ALA A 102 -5.74 2.41 -5.85
N GLU A 103 -4.73 2.31 -6.70
CA GLU A 103 -4.09 3.45 -7.36
C GLU A 103 -5.08 4.25 -8.21
N GLN A 104 -5.98 3.59 -8.93
CA GLN A 104 -7.02 4.26 -9.71
C GLN A 104 -8.00 5.02 -8.82
N ILE A 105 -8.39 4.44 -7.69
CA ILE A 105 -9.39 5.02 -6.76
C ILE A 105 -8.80 6.20 -5.96
N PHE A 106 -7.56 6.06 -5.48
CA PHE A 106 -6.93 7.04 -4.58
C PHE A 106 -6.10 8.10 -5.28
N LYS A 107 -6.00 8.06 -6.62
CA LYS A 107 -5.27 9.06 -7.41
C LYS A 107 -5.76 10.48 -7.10
N GLU A 108 -4.85 11.32 -6.63
CA GLU A 108 -5.10 12.75 -6.34
C GLU A 108 -6.28 12.94 -5.37
N THR A 109 -6.31 12.14 -4.30
CA THR A 109 -7.33 12.23 -3.24
C THR A 109 -6.70 12.65 -1.90
N GLU A 110 -7.48 13.36 -1.10
CA GLU A 110 -7.12 13.71 0.30
C GLU A 110 -6.90 12.48 1.20
N ARG A 111 -7.44 11.33 0.79
CA ARG A 111 -7.34 10.05 1.51
C ARG A 111 -6.11 9.22 1.11
N ARG A 112 -5.23 9.75 0.25
CA ARG A 112 -4.06 9.01 -0.24
C ARG A 112 -3.14 8.54 0.89
N THR A 113 -2.98 9.35 1.93
CA THR A 113 -2.16 9.00 3.11
C THR A 113 -2.69 7.79 3.87
N ASP A 114 -4.00 7.50 3.81
CA ASP A 114 -4.57 6.28 4.37
C ASP A 114 -4.12 5.03 3.60
N LEU A 115 -3.96 5.12 2.27
CA LEU A 115 -3.48 4.04 1.43
C LEU A 115 -1.97 3.82 1.58
N ASP A 116 -1.17 4.89 1.59
CA ASP A 116 0.29 4.80 1.70
C ASP A 116 0.72 4.12 3.01
N LYS A 117 0.02 4.41 4.13
CA LYS A 117 0.23 3.73 5.43
C LYS A 117 -0.04 2.22 5.34
N TRP A 118 -1.06 1.82 4.58
CA TRP A 118 -1.39 0.41 4.40
C TRP A 118 -0.42 -0.30 3.46
N TYR A 119 0.03 0.36 2.40
CA TYR A 119 1.08 -0.16 1.52
C TYR A 119 2.36 -0.45 2.26
N LEU A 120 2.83 0.45 3.12
CA LEU A 120 4.02 0.21 3.94
C LEU A 120 3.88 -1.10 4.73
N LYS A 121 2.77 -1.27 5.46
CA LYS A 121 2.50 -2.49 6.25
C LYS A 121 2.43 -3.75 5.39
N LEU A 122 1.69 -3.71 4.29
CA LEU A 122 1.52 -4.86 3.39
C LEU A 122 2.87 -5.26 2.77
N LEU A 123 3.66 -4.30 2.29
CA LEU A 123 4.96 -4.56 1.69
C LEU A 123 5.95 -5.11 2.73
N THR A 124 6.00 -4.56 3.94
CA THR A 124 6.83 -5.10 5.02
C THR A 124 6.52 -6.58 5.27
N VAL A 125 5.25 -6.92 5.48
CA VAL A 125 4.82 -8.31 5.74
C VAL A 125 5.07 -9.21 4.53
N MET A 126 4.89 -8.71 3.30
CA MET A 126 5.23 -9.45 2.08
C MET A 126 6.72 -9.78 2.05
N PHE A 127 7.61 -8.83 2.33
CA PHE A 127 9.05 -9.07 2.34
C PHE A 127 9.48 -10.06 3.43
N GLU A 128 8.96 -9.91 4.64
CA GLU A 128 9.20 -10.85 5.74
C GLU A 128 8.75 -12.28 5.39
N THR A 129 7.55 -12.39 4.80
CA THR A 129 6.98 -13.67 4.38
C THR A 129 7.81 -14.28 3.25
N ILE A 130 8.19 -13.51 2.25
CA ILE A 130 9.07 -13.94 1.15
C ILE A 130 10.40 -14.45 1.70
N HIS A 131 10.98 -13.74 2.67
CA HIS A 131 12.25 -14.12 3.29
C HIS A 131 12.14 -15.45 4.06
N SER A 132 11.11 -15.62 4.89
CA SER A 132 10.84 -16.89 5.60
C SER A 132 10.62 -18.05 4.63
N ILE A 133 9.87 -17.84 3.54
CA ILE A 133 9.69 -18.86 2.50
C ILE A 133 11.05 -19.21 1.86
N ALA A 134 11.88 -18.22 1.58
CA ALA A 134 13.17 -18.42 0.93
C ALA A 134 14.20 -19.17 1.80
N SER A 135 14.14 -19.04 3.12
CA SER A 135 15.02 -19.76 4.04
C SER A 135 14.55 -21.19 4.30
N GLU A 136 13.24 -21.43 4.27
CA GLU A 136 12.65 -22.73 4.63
C GLU A 136 12.36 -23.65 3.43
N HIS A 137 12.32 -23.12 2.21
CA HIS A 137 11.86 -23.89 1.06
C HIS A 137 12.94 -24.86 0.50
N PRO A 138 12.69 -26.18 0.47
CA PRO A 138 13.73 -27.18 0.20
C PRO A 138 14.19 -27.25 -1.27
N LYS A 139 13.45 -26.64 -2.20
CA LYS A 139 13.68 -26.78 -3.66
C LYS A 139 13.80 -25.45 -4.42
N THR A 140 13.67 -24.32 -3.74
CA THR A 140 13.77 -22.99 -4.35
C THR A 140 14.97 -22.30 -3.72
N PRO A 141 16.09 -22.12 -4.44
CA PRO A 141 17.24 -21.40 -3.92
C PRO A 141 16.82 -20.00 -3.50
N SER A 142 17.29 -19.53 -2.35
CA SER A 142 16.99 -18.20 -1.84
C SER A 142 17.39 -17.08 -2.83
N GLU A 143 18.32 -17.39 -3.74
CA GLU A 143 18.75 -16.56 -4.88
C GLU A 143 17.65 -16.33 -5.92
N VAL A 144 16.79 -17.31 -6.21
CA VAL A 144 15.68 -17.17 -7.18
C VAL A 144 14.58 -16.28 -6.61
N ILE A 145 14.35 -16.35 -5.30
CA ILE A 145 13.39 -15.49 -4.61
C ILE A 145 13.94 -14.06 -4.46
N ARG A 146 15.25 -13.92 -4.17
CA ARG A 146 15.95 -12.62 -4.23
C ARG A 146 15.96 -12.02 -5.63
N MET A 147 16.03 -12.82 -6.69
CA MET A 147 15.93 -12.37 -8.07
C MET A 147 14.52 -11.90 -8.42
N VAL A 148 13.45 -12.57 -7.97
CA VAL A 148 12.07 -12.08 -8.17
C VAL A 148 11.84 -10.76 -7.41
N VAL A 149 12.42 -10.60 -6.21
CA VAL A 149 12.44 -9.34 -5.46
C VAL A 149 13.32 -8.28 -6.14
N GLY A 150 14.45 -8.69 -6.72
CA GLY A 150 15.42 -7.86 -7.44
C GLY A 150 14.91 -7.37 -8.80
N GLU A 151 14.15 -8.19 -9.52
CA GLU A 151 13.47 -7.81 -10.76
C GLU A 151 12.28 -6.87 -10.52
N TYR A 152 11.60 -7.01 -9.36
CA TYR A 152 10.67 -5.99 -8.85
C TYR A 152 11.40 -4.67 -8.48
N HIS A 153 12.71 -4.73 -8.17
CA HIS A 153 13.59 -3.60 -7.82
C HIS A 153 14.44 -3.06 -8.98
N GLY A 154 13.82 -2.69 -10.11
CA GLY A 154 14.56 -1.96 -11.14
C GLY A 154 13.75 -0.99 -11.97
N ARG A 155 12.52 -1.35 -12.34
CA ARG A 155 11.71 -0.53 -13.25
C ARG A 155 10.49 0.11 -12.61
N GLY A 156 9.86 -0.55 -11.64
CA GLY A 156 8.73 0.00 -10.89
C GLY A 156 9.16 0.98 -9.81
N VAL A 157 10.19 0.62 -9.04
CA VAL A 157 10.79 1.47 -8.00
C VAL A 157 11.43 2.71 -8.62
N LYS A 158 12.19 2.58 -9.72
CA LYS A 158 12.77 3.71 -10.46
C LYS A 158 11.71 4.68 -10.99
N LYS A 159 10.59 4.17 -11.53
CA LYS A 159 9.46 5.00 -11.95
C LYS A 159 8.71 5.63 -10.78
N GLY A 160 8.59 4.91 -9.67
CA GLY A 160 8.00 5.42 -8.42
C GLY A 160 8.84 6.54 -7.81
N LEU A 161 10.17 6.37 -7.80
CA LEU A 161 11.15 7.38 -7.42
C LEU A 161 11.15 8.56 -8.39
N ASP A 162 11.13 8.34 -9.70
CA ASP A 162 11.03 9.42 -10.69
C ASP A 162 9.71 10.20 -10.56
N HIS A 163 8.62 9.52 -10.19
CA HIS A 163 7.31 10.15 -9.99
C HIS A 163 7.26 10.93 -8.67
N LEU A 164 7.83 10.38 -7.60
CA LEU A 164 8.01 11.07 -6.31
C LEU A 164 8.95 12.27 -6.45
N TYR A 165 10.07 12.12 -7.16
CA TYR A 165 11.00 13.19 -7.51
C TYR A 165 10.30 14.35 -8.22
N LYS A 166 9.54 14.06 -9.28
CA LYS A 166 8.74 15.07 -10.01
C LYS A 166 7.64 15.69 -9.16
N LYS A 167 7.07 14.95 -8.20
CA LYS A 167 6.00 15.44 -7.31
C LYS A 167 6.57 16.36 -6.22
N VAL A 168 7.73 16.01 -5.68
CA VAL A 168 8.51 16.82 -4.71
C VAL A 168 9.02 18.08 -5.40
N GLU A 169 9.62 17.98 -6.58
CA GLU A 169 10.05 19.11 -7.43
C GLU A 169 8.89 20.09 -7.73
N LYS A 170 7.69 19.57 -8.04
CA LYS A 170 6.51 20.39 -8.37
C LYS A 170 5.82 21.04 -7.17
N HIS A 171 5.93 20.46 -5.96
CA HIS A 171 5.19 20.92 -4.77
C HIS A 171 6.07 21.55 -3.67
N LEU A 172 7.41 21.54 -3.82
CA LEU A 172 8.36 22.14 -2.87
C LEU A 172 9.21 23.26 -3.49
N SER A 173 8.67 23.95 -4.49
CA SER A 173 9.24 25.20 -5.01
C SER A 173 9.15 26.30 -3.94
N GLU A 174 10.16 26.39 -3.08
CA GLU A 174 10.73 27.65 -2.56
C GLU A 174 11.94 27.44 -1.61
N GLU A 175 12.17 26.24 -1.06
CA GLU A 175 13.31 25.98 -0.15
C GLU A 175 14.33 25.00 -0.74
N GLU A 176 15.24 25.50 -1.59
CA GLU A 176 16.31 24.73 -2.26
C GLU A 176 17.20 23.91 -1.30
N ASN A 177 17.31 24.33 -0.04
CA ASN A 177 18.19 23.70 0.94
C ASN A 177 17.60 22.42 1.58
N LEU A 178 16.27 22.29 1.67
CA LEU A 178 15.64 21.12 2.29
C LEU A 178 15.72 19.90 1.36
N LEU A 179 15.56 20.13 0.06
CA LEU A 179 15.62 19.10 -0.97
C LEU A 179 17.03 18.50 -1.08
N GLN A 180 18.07 19.33 -0.99
CA GLN A 180 19.45 18.85 -0.96
C GLN A 180 19.80 18.05 0.31
N VAL A 181 19.31 18.47 1.48
CA VAL A 181 19.61 17.79 2.75
C VAL A 181 18.92 16.43 2.82
N VAL A 182 17.64 16.36 2.45
CA VAL A 182 16.88 15.09 2.41
C VAL A 182 17.42 14.16 1.31
N TRP A 183 17.75 14.71 0.13
CA TRP A 183 18.36 13.94 -0.96
C TRP A 183 19.73 13.39 -0.59
N ARG A 184 20.61 14.20 0.03
CA ARG A 184 21.94 13.74 0.47
C ARG A 184 21.84 12.67 1.54
N ALA A 185 20.96 12.81 2.53
CA ALA A 185 20.76 11.80 3.56
C ALA A 185 20.28 10.47 2.98
N MET A 186 19.33 10.51 2.03
CA MET A 186 18.82 9.31 1.35
C MET A 186 19.86 8.69 0.40
N GLN A 187 20.65 9.51 -0.29
CA GLN A 187 21.71 9.08 -1.19
C GLN A 187 22.88 8.45 -0.41
N GLU A 188 23.24 9.01 0.75
CA GLU A 188 24.26 8.47 1.65
C GLU A 188 23.85 7.12 2.26
N GLU A 189 22.62 6.98 2.76
CA GLU A 189 22.11 5.69 3.25
C GLU A 189 22.09 4.62 2.16
N PHE A 190 21.66 4.99 0.95
CA PHE A 190 21.58 4.06 -0.17
C PHE A 190 22.97 3.61 -0.65
N ILE A 191 23.93 4.54 -0.78
CA ILE A 191 25.31 4.23 -1.16
C ILE A 191 25.99 3.39 -0.07
N GLN A 192 25.72 3.67 1.21
CA GLN A 192 26.28 2.91 2.31
C GLN A 192 25.76 1.47 2.34
N GLN A 193 24.47 1.26 2.08
CA GLN A 193 23.90 -0.09 1.97
C GLN A 193 24.39 -0.83 0.74
N TYR A 194 24.52 -0.16 -0.41
CA TYR A 194 25.10 -0.75 -1.62
C TYR A 194 26.54 -1.21 -1.39
N LYS A 195 27.39 -0.34 -0.84
CA LYS A 195 28.81 -0.67 -0.56
C LYS A 195 28.96 -1.77 0.47
N TYR A 196 28.09 -1.81 1.49
CA TYR A 196 28.08 -2.89 2.47
C TYR A 196 27.75 -4.25 1.83
N ILE A 197 26.79 -4.26 0.92
CA ILE A 197 26.40 -5.47 0.19
C ILE A 197 27.48 -5.87 -0.82
N GLU A 198 28.08 -4.92 -1.53
CA GLU A 198 29.20 -5.17 -2.45
C GLU A 198 30.44 -5.72 -1.72
N ASP A 199 30.79 -5.18 -0.55
CA ASP A 199 31.87 -5.68 0.31
C ASP A 199 31.56 -7.10 0.84
N LEU A 200 30.31 -7.38 1.22
CA LEU A 200 29.88 -8.75 1.56
C LEU A 200 29.99 -9.70 0.36
N ILE A 201 29.61 -9.26 -0.84
CA ILE A 201 29.73 -10.06 -2.07
C ILE A 201 31.20 -10.35 -2.38
N GLN A 202 32.08 -9.36 -2.30
CA GLN A 202 33.51 -9.54 -2.55
C GLN A 202 34.20 -10.42 -1.49
N ARG A 203 33.79 -10.33 -0.23
CA ARG A 203 34.31 -11.18 0.85
C ARG A 203 33.84 -12.62 0.75
N CYS A 204 32.57 -12.83 0.37
CA CYS A 204 31.99 -14.17 0.27
C CYS A 204 32.30 -14.86 -1.07
N TYR A 205 32.53 -14.09 -2.13
CA TYR A 205 32.75 -14.61 -3.49
C TYR A 205 33.87 -13.86 -4.24
N PRO A 206 35.12 -13.92 -3.76
CA PRO A 206 36.25 -13.25 -4.42
C PRO A 206 36.49 -13.83 -5.82
N GLY A 207 36.53 -12.96 -6.84
CA GLY A 207 36.77 -13.34 -8.24
C GLY A 207 35.54 -13.75 -9.06
N SER A 208 34.33 -13.62 -8.50
CA SER A 208 33.08 -14.02 -9.17
C SER A 208 32.62 -13.10 -10.32
N MET A 209 33.24 -11.93 -10.49
CA MET A 209 32.86 -10.90 -11.50
C MET A 209 31.36 -10.53 -11.46
N ILE A 210 30.73 -10.64 -10.29
CA ILE A 210 29.35 -10.22 -10.05
C ILE A 210 29.39 -8.74 -9.67
N SER A 211 29.45 -7.86 -10.68
CA SER A 211 29.14 -6.43 -10.58
C SER A 211 28.16 -6.05 -11.68
#